data_AF-A0A9D8JT78-F1
#
_entry.id   AF-A0A9D8JT78-F1
#
_cell.length_a   1.000
_cell.length_b   1.000
_cell.length_c   1.000
_cell.angle_alpha   90.00
_cell.angle_beta   90.00
_cell.angle_gamma   90.00
#
_symmetry.space_group_name_H-M   'P 1'
#
loop_
_entity.id
_entity.type
_entity.pdbx_description
1 polymer ?
#
loop_
_entity_poly.entity_id
_entity_poly.type
_entity_poly.pdbx_seq_one_letter_code
_entity_poly.pdbx_strand_id
1 'polypeptide(L)'
;MKKLLAITDLTRMQRGAVCIAGYDGEGNCIRPVLPPPGIPERALKAGGKAIIFPFAAVEFELIRHTPKPPHSEDHVYDPASVRFVRALNDEQKRRLLDRSCFGSVAEIFEQPIQRNPGFYVNDGEGPRSVGAIRPKAIRQVFYEQGEDNAWNYRLGFFDSEDQYYRLKITDLTWNYFCSSQRTEERTPPQIAADLTKLLKRKDVYLRIGLSRGWAKFPGRCFLQLNGIYTFPDFLQGKTFADFTAAR
;
A
#
# COMPACT_ATOMS: atom_id res chain seq x y z
N MET A 1 7.31 -8.52 22.14
CA MET A 1 6.37 -7.46 22.60
C MET A 1 5.11 -7.51 21.77
N LYS A 2 3.95 -7.71 22.40
CA LYS A 2 2.66 -7.66 21.69
C LYS A 2 2.28 -6.21 21.36
N LYS A 3 1.92 -5.94 20.11
CA LYS A 3 1.44 -4.65 19.63
C LYS A 3 0.19 -4.86 18.78
N LEU A 4 -0.83 -4.03 19.01
CA LEU A 4 -2.01 -3.93 18.17
C LEU A 4 -1.74 -2.91 17.07
N LEU A 5 -1.77 -3.34 15.81
CA LEU A 5 -1.53 -2.50 14.65
C LEU A 5 -2.82 -2.29 13.86
N ALA A 6 -3.15 -1.04 13.57
CA ALA A 6 -4.13 -0.70 12.54
C ALA A 6 -3.43 -0.76 11.18
N ILE A 7 -3.74 -1.78 10.39
CA ILE A 7 -3.12 -2.02 9.09
C ILE A 7 -3.55 -0.93 8.10
N THR A 8 -2.60 -0.33 7.41
CA THR A 8 -2.85 0.71 6.39
C THR A 8 -2.22 0.39 5.05
N ASP A 9 -1.40 -0.64 4.96
CA ASP A 9 -0.68 -0.98 3.75
C ASP A 9 -0.68 -2.50 3.62
N LEU A 10 -1.12 -2.99 2.46
CA LEU A 10 -1.02 -4.39 2.10
C LEU A 10 -0.52 -4.49 0.67
N THR A 11 0.81 -4.53 0.53
CA THR A 11 1.49 -4.42 -0.75
C THR A 11 1.76 -5.80 -1.33
N ARG A 12 1.35 -6.03 -2.59
CA ARG A 12 1.73 -7.22 -3.35
C ARG A 12 3.22 -7.14 -3.73
N MET A 13 3.98 -8.15 -3.34
CA MET A 13 5.38 -8.31 -3.73
C MET A 13 5.54 -9.41 -4.79
N GLN A 14 6.79 -9.65 -5.20
CA GLN A 14 7.11 -10.74 -6.11
C GLN A 14 6.91 -12.11 -5.43
N ARG A 15 6.76 -13.17 -6.24
CA ARG A 15 6.73 -14.58 -5.79
C ARG A 15 5.67 -14.89 -4.72
N GLY A 16 4.52 -14.18 -4.76
CA GLY A 16 3.40 -14.42 -3.84
C GLY A 16 3.66 -13.96 -2.40
N ALA A 17 4.70 -13.14 -2.18
CA ALA A 17 4.91 -12.46 -0.91
C ALA A 17 4.12 -11.15 -0.84
N VAL A 18 3.94 -10.65 0.37
CA VAL A 18 3.29 -9.37 0.67
C VAL A 18 4.12 -8.59 1.67
N CYS A 19 3.98 -7.26 1.64
CA CYS A 19 4.46 -6.38 2.69
C CYS A 19 3.26 -5.80 3.44
N ILE A 20 3.40 -5.67 4.76
CA ILE A 20 2.39 -5.12 5.64
C ILE A 20 2.98 -3.89 6.30
N ALA A 21 2.20 -2.82 6.40
CA ALA A 21 2.48 -1.72 7.31
C ALA A 21 1.20 -1.29 8.04
N GLY A 22 1.39 -0.74 9.23
CA GLY A 22 0.30 -0.21 10.02
C GLY A 22 0.81 0.72 11.11
N TYR A 23 -0.11 1.26 11.89
CA TYR A 23 0.20 2.15 13.00
C TYR A 23 -0.24 1.53 14.32
N ASP A 24 0.58 1.67 15.35
CA ASP A 24 0.15 1.32 16.71
C ASP A 24 -0.75 2.41 17.34
N GLY A 25 -1.11 2.23 18.61
CA GLY A 25 -1.93 3.16 19.37
C GLY A 25 -1.27 4.53 19.59
N GLU A 26 0.07 4.57 19.63
CA GLU A 26 0.89 5.76 19.83
C GLU A 26 1.11 6.54 18.52
N GLY A 27 0.77 5.94 17.37
CA GLY A 27 0.97 6.54 16.06
C GLY A 27 2.33 6.21 15.43
N ASN A 28 3.06 5.24 16.00
CA ASN A 28 4.29 4.74 15.38
C ASN A 28 3.94 3.87 14.17
N CYS A 29 4.56 4.15 13.02
CA CYS A 29 4.45 3.27 11.87
C CYS A 29 5.34 2.04 12.08
N ILE A 30 4.78 0.85 11.86
CA ILE A 30 5.44 -0.43 12.04
C ILE A 30 5.23 -1.28 10.80
N ARG A 31 6.31 -1.89 10.30
CA ARG A 31 6.30 -2.86 9.22
C ARG A 31 6.67 -4.24 9.76
N PRO A 32 5.69 -5.13 10.04
CA PRO A 32 6.00 -6.52 10.34
C PRO A 32 6.72 -7.18 9.16
N VAL A 33 7.84 -7.84 9.42
CA VAL A 33 8.65 -8.51 8.39
C VAL A 33 9.03 -9.92 8.82
N LEU A 34 9.23 -10.79 7.82
CA LEU A 34 9.89 -12.08 7.97
C LEU A 34 11.16 -12.12 7.11
N PRO A 35 12.16 -12.94 7.49
CA PRO A 35 13.30 -13.22 6.62
C PRO A 35 12.84 -13.73 5.25
N PRO A 36 13.72 -13.67 4.22
CA PRO A 36 13.42 -14.22 2.90
C PRO A 36 12.80 -15.63 3.00
N PRO A 37 11.70 -15.91 2.28
CA PRO A 37 11.14 -15.13 1.16
C PRO A 37 10.17 -13.99 1.57
N GLY A 38 9.99 -13.71 2.85
CA GLY A 38 9.05 -12.70 3.37
C GLY A 38 7.70 -13.30 3.77
N ILE A 39 6.70 -12.44 3.98
CA ILE A 39 5.36 -12.86 4.42
C ILE A 39 4.61 -13.41 3.20
N PRO A 40 4.21 -14.70 3.19
CA PRO A 40 3.46 -15.24 2.06
C PRO A 40 2.00 -14.76 2.12
N GLU A 41 1.34 -14.57 0.97
CA GLU A 41 -0.05 -14.11 0.90
C GLU A 41 -1.03 -15.01 1.68
N ARG A 42 -0.76 -16.31 1.76
CA ARG A 42 -1.56 -17.26 2.55
C ARG A 42 -1.62 -16.92 4.05
N ALA A 43 -0.62 -16.21 4.58
CA ALA A 43 -0.59 -15.78 5.99
C ALA A 43 -1.64 -14.71 6.31
N LEU A 44 -2.24 -14.09 5.28
CA LEU A 44 -3.30 -13.09 5.46
C LEU A 44 -4.65 -13.70 5.83
N LYS A 45 -4.77 -15.03 5.78
CA LYS A 45 -6.01 -15.76 6.07
C LYS A 45 -5.80 -16.78 7.19
N ALA A 46 -6.81 -16.98 8.04
CA ALA A 46 -6.91 -18.08 8.99
C ALA A 46 -8.32 -18.67 8.94
N GLY A 47 -8.43 -20.00 8.86
CA GLY A 47 -9.73 -20.67 8.71
C GLY A 47 -10.53 -20.20 7.50
N GLY A 48 -9.86 -19.86 6.39
CA GLY A 48 -10.49 -19.34 5.17
C GLY A 48 -10.91 -17.87 5.19
N LYS A 49 -10.82 -17.18 6.34
CA LYS A 49 -11.21 -15.77 6.50
C LYS A 49 -9.98 -14.86 6.50
N ALA A 50 -10.09 -13.66 5.92
CA ALA A 50 -9.05 -12.65 6.01
C ALA A 50 -8.88 -12.19 7.47
N ILE A 51 -7.63 -12.21 7.95
CA ILE A 51 -7.25 -11.75 9.29
C ILE A 51 -6.33 -10.53 9.25
N ILE A 52 -5.67 -10.29 8.12
CA ILE A 52 -4.86 -9.10 7.87
C ILE A 52 -5.33 -8.45 6.58
N PHE A 53 -5.87 -7.24 6.69
CA PHE A 53 -6.34 -6.42 5.58
C PHE A 53 -6.32 -4.94 5.98
N PRO A 54 -6.32 -3.99 5.03
CA PRO A 54 -6.39 -2.56 5.34
C PRO A 54 -7.56 -2.24 6.30
N PHE A 55 -7.26 -1.47 7.32
CA PHE A 55 -8.14 -1.09 8.42
C PHE A 55 -8.60 -2.24 9.33
N ALA A 56 -7.94 -3.38 9.30
CA ALA A 56 -8.00 -4.34 10.40
C ALA A 56 -7.08 -3.88 11.55
N ALA A 57 -7.56 -4.01 12.79
CA ALA A 57 -6.73 -3.99 13.98
C ALA A 57 -6.24 -5.42 14.25
N VAL A 58 -4.93 -5.64 14.14
CA VAL A 58 -4.30 -6.96 14.21
C VAL A 58 -3.19 -6.94 15.26
N GLU A 59 -3.20 -7.92 16.15
CA GLU A 59 -2.14 -8.12 17.14
C GLU A 59 -0.97 -8.88 16.51
N PHE A 60 0.24 -8.37 16.75
CA PHE A 60 1.51 -9.01 16.41
C PHE A 60 2.38 -9.11 17.65
N GLU A 61 3.10 -10.21 17.82
CA GLU A 61 4.23 -10.28 18.72
C GLU A 61 5.52 -9.89 18.00
N LEU A 62 5.95 -8.66 18.21
CA LEU A 62 7.20 -8.12 17.65
C LEU A 62 8.40 -8.65 18.46
N ILE A 63 9.32 -9.30 17.79
CA ILE A 63 10.51 -9.93 18.38
C ILE A 63 11.68 -8.96 18.40
N ARG A 64 11.95 -8.29 17.27
CA ARG A 64 13.14 -7.45 17.10
C ARG A 64 12.94 -6.35 16.08
N HIS A 65 13.30 -5.12 16.45
CA HIS A 65 13.40 -3.99 15.52
C HIS A 65 14.67 -4.13 14.67
N THR A 66 14.54 -4.01 13.34
CA THR A 66 15.65 -4.19 12.39
C THR A 66 15.66 -3.05 11.36
N PRO A 67 15.88 -1.80 11.79
CA PRO A 67 15.79 -0.64 10.92
C PRO A 67 16.91 -0.66 9.88
N LYS A 68 16.56 -0.37 8.62
CA LYS A 68 17.52 -0.11 7.54
C LYS A 68 17.01 1.03 6.68
N PRO A 69 17.51 2.26 6.83
CA PRO A 69 17.04 3.41 6.05
C PRO A 69 16.95 3.10 4.55
N PRO A 70 15.88 3.53 3.85
CA PRO A 70 14.73 4.26 4.38
C PRO A 70 13.72 3.41 5.18
N HIS A 71 13.84 2.08 5.17
CA HIS A 71 12.97 1.11 5.85
C HIS A 71 13.25 1.03 7.36
N SER A 72 13.08 2.14 8.07
CA SER A 72 13.30 2.25 9.51
C SER A 72 12.21 1.57 10.35
N GLU A 73 11.04 1.26 9.75
CA GLU A 73 9.87 0.76 10.46
C GLU A 73 9.86 -0.77 10.66
N ASP A 74 10.84 -1.48 10.08
CA ASP A 74 10.87 -2.94 10.01
C ASP A 74 11.03 -3.63 11.37
N HIS A 75 10.09 -4.52 11.70
CA HIS A 75 10.11 -5.35 12.90
C HIS A 75 9.91 -6.82 12.55
N VAL A 76 10.85 -7.68 12.94
CA VAL A 76 10.66 -9.13 12.93
C VAL A 76 9.58 -9.49 13.95
N TYR A 77 8.66 -10.37 13.59
CA TYR A 77 7.55 -10.80 14.44
C TYR A 77 7.41 -12.33 14.46
N ASP A 78 6.67 -12.86 15.43
CA ASP A 78 6.30 -14.28 15.48
C ASP A 78 5.04 -14.54 14.61
N PRO A 79 5.14 -15.31 13.50
CA PRO A 79 3.98 -15.68 12.67
C PRO A 79 2.84 -16.36 13.42
N ALA A 80 3.13 -17.14 14.45
CA ALA A 80 2.10 -17.88 15.20
C ALA A 80 1.26 -16.97 16.10
N SER A 81 1.76 -15.77 16.40
CA SER A 81 1.11 -14.81 17.30
C SER A 81 0.00 -13.97 16.63
N VAL A 82 -0.11 -13.99 15.31
CA VAL A 82 -0.97 -13.07 14.56
C VAL A 82 -2.43 -13.32 14.87
N ARG A 83 -3.11 -12.28 15.38
CA ARG A 83 -4.53 -12.37 15.75
C ARG A 83 -5.32 -11.16 15.26
N PHE A 84 -6.32 -11.41 14.43
CA PHE A 84 -7.33 -10.40 14.11
C PHE A 84 -8.13 -10.04 15.36
N VAL A 85 -8.27 -8.75 15.63
CA VAL A 85 -9.04 -8.25 16.78
C VAL A 85 -10.38 -7.68 16.33
N ARG A 86 -10.36 -6.73 15.39
CA ARG A 86 -11.57 -6.08 14.85
C ARG A 86 -11.27 -5.29 13.58
N ALA A 87 -12.30 -4.96 12.81
CA ALA A 87 -12.22 -3.93 11.78
C ALA A 87 -12.38 -2.53 12.41
N LEU A 88 -11.74 -1.52 11.81
CA LEU A 88 -12.00 -0.11 12.13
C LEU A 88 -13.29 0.35 11.46
N ASN A 89 -14.07 1.20 12.15
CA ASN A 89 -15.19 1.91 11.54
C ASN A 89 -14.72 3.12 10.71
N ASP A 90 -15.59 3.72 9.90
CA ASP A 90 -15.21 4.79 8.96
C ASP A 90 -14.62 6.02 9.64
N GLU A 91 -15.12 6.37 10.82
CA GLU A 91 -14.55 7.47 11.61
C GLU A 91 -13.11 7.15 12.05
N GLN A 92 -12.88 5.94 12.57
CA GLN A 92 -11.54 5.48 12.95
C GLN A 92 -10.59 5.41 11.75
N LYS A 93 -11.06 4.96 10.58
CA LYS A 93 -10.29 4.96 9.34
C LYS A 93 -9.85 6.38 8.97
N ARG A 94 -10.78 7.33 8.96
CA ARG A 94 -10.50 8.72 8.59
C ARG A 94 -9.53 9.37 9.57
N ARG A 95 -9.77 9.23 10.87
CA ARG A 95 -8.87 9.74 11.92
C ARG A 95 -7.46 9.17 11.80
N LEU A 96 -7.33 7.86 11.53
CA LEU A 96 -6.05 7.19 11.33
C LEU A 96 -5.29 7.75 10.13
N LEU A 97 -5.96 7.95 9.01
CA LEU A 97 -5.33 8.51 7.82
C LEU A 97 -4.93 9.97 8.06
N ASP A 98 -5.83 10.78 8.63
CA ASP A 98 -5.61 12.20 8.92
C ASP A 98 -4.40 12.46 9.79
N ARG A 99 -4.25 11.70 10.89
CA ARG A 99 -3.09 11.82 11.78
C ARG A 99 -1.77 11.33 11.14
N SER A 100 -1.85 10.58 10.04
CA SER A 100 -0.69 9.99 9.36
C SER A 100 -0.35 10.67 8.04
N CYS A 101 -1.07 11.75 7.70
CA CYS A 101 -0.90 12.49 6.47
C CYS A 101 0.23 13.51 6.57
N PHE A 102 1.01 13.56 5.50
CA PHE A 102 1.96 14.60 5.20
C PHE A 102 1.34 15.57 4.18
N GLY A 103 1.88 16.79 4.10
CA GLY A 103 1.48 17.80 3.14
C GLY A 103 1.82 17.39 1.71
N SER A 104 3.04 16.91 1.48
CA SER A 104 3.53 16.53 0.15
C SER A 104 4.21 15.16 0.14
N VAL A 105 4.51 14.63 -1.05
CA VAL A 105 5.25 13.37 -1.15
C VAL A 105 6.70 13.53 -0.66
N ALA A 106 7.29 14.72 -0.86
CA ALA A 106 8.63 15.03 -0.39
C ALA A 106 8.71 15.02 1.14
N GLU A 107 7.70 15.57 1.83
CA GLU A 107 7.61 15.56 3.28
C GLU A 107 7.54 14.14 3.89
N ILE A 108 6.98 13.15 3.17
CA ILE A 108 7.00 11.76 3.66
C ILE A 108 8.44 11.29 3.83
N PHE A 109 9.28 11.52 2.82
CA PHE A 109 10.60 10.88 2.74
C PHE A 109 11.72 11.76 3.27
N GLU A 110 11.50 13.07 3.44
CA GLU A 110 12.48 14.04 3.90
C GLU A 110 13.82 13.93 3.14
N GLN A 111 13.74 13.56 1.86
CA GLN A 111 14.88 13.36 0.95
C GLN A 111 14.53 13.86 -0.46
N PRO A 112 15.53 14.29 -1.25
CA PRO A 112 15.31 14.62 -2.65
C PRO A 112 14.74 13.45 -3.45
N ILE A 113 13.55 13.62 -4.01
CA ILE A 113 12.94 12.62 -4.89
C ILE A 113 13.58 12.71 -6.27
N GLN A 114 14.44 11.74 -6.57
CA GLN A 114 15.10 11.59 -7.85
C GLN A 114 14.11 11.16 -8.94
N ARG A 115 14.42 11.56 -10.17
CA ARG A 115 13.62 11.23 -11.36
C ARG A 115 14.48 10.49 -12.38
N ASN A 116 13.83 9.63 -13.15
CA ASN A 116 14.37 8.84 -14.26
C ASN A 116 15.36 7.73 -13.85
N PRO A 117 15.00 6.44 -14.08
CA PRO A 117 13.70 5.95 -14.57
C PRO A 117 12.66 5.95 -13.44
N GLY A 118 11.58 6.73 -13.54
CA GLY A 118 10.56 6.82 -12.49
C GLY A 118 10.99 7.67 -11.28
N PHE A 119 10.29 7.54 -10.15
CA PHE A 119 10.52 8.32 -8.93
C PHE A 119 11.16 7.43 -7.85
N TYR A 120 12.27 7.88 -7.25
CA TYR A 120 12.96 7.12 -6.22
C TYR A 120 13.70 8.01 -5.22
N VAL A 121 14.07 7.42 -4.09
CA VAL A 121 15.10 7.92 -3.18
C VAL A 121 16.26 6.93 -3.16
N ASN A 122 17.45 7.32 -2.70
CA ASN A 122 18.56 6.39 -2.61
C ASN A 122 18.39 5.46 -1.41
N ASP A 123 18.89 4.23 -1.55
CA ASP A 123 18.97 3.30 -0.44
C ASP A 123 19.92 3.84 0.65
N GLY A 124 19.62 3.59 1.92
CA GLY A 124 20.38 4.12 3.05
C GLY A 124 20.05 5.56 3.46
N GLU A 125 19.17 6.25 2.74
CA GLU A 125 18.79 7.65 3.02
C GLU A 125 17.36 7.76 3.57
N GLY A 126 17.09 8.82 4.34
CA GLY A 126 15.75 9.18 4.80
C GLY A 126 15.29 8.49 6.09
N PRO A 127 14.34 9.11 6.82
CA PRO A 127 13.92 8.64 8.13
C PRO A 127 12.81 7.58 8.09
N ARG A 128 12.13 7.40 6.95
CA ARG A 128 10.99 6.49 6.79
C ARG A 128 10.76 6.08 5.35
N SER A 129 10.03 4.99 5.17
CA SER A 129 9.77 4.36 3.88
C SER A 129 8.30 4.35 3.48
N VAL A 130 7.41 4.87 4.32
CA VAL A 130 5.97 4.90 4.05
C VAL A 130 5.28 6.10 4.71
N GLY A 131 4.27 6.66 4.04
CA GLY A 131 3.43 7.72 4.57
C GLY A 131 2.12 7.88 3.79
N ALA A 132 1.24 8.75 4.28
CA ALA A 132 0.01 9.10 3.58
C ALA A 132 0.06 10.54 3.06
N ILE A 133 -0.64 10.82 1.97
CA ILE A 133 -1.02 12.18 1.57
C ILE A 133 -2.50 12.21 1.20
N ARG A 134 -3.06 13.42 1.19
CA ARG A 134 -4.24 13.76 0.41
C ARG A 134 -3.76 14.40 -0.90
N PRO A 135 -3.96 13.77 -2.07
CA PRO A 135 -3.56 14.39 -3.33
C PRO A 135 -4.42 15.64 -3.58
N LYS A 136 -3.81 16.71 -4.08
CA LYS A 136 -4.52 17.91 -4.52
C LYS A 136 -5.48 17.59 -5.67
N ALA A 137 -5.03 16.75 -6.61
CA ALA A 137 -5.86 16.32 -7.73
C ALA A 137 -5.47 14.93 -8.24
N ILE A 138 -6.47 14.12 -8.57
CA ILE A 138 -6.29 12.87 -9.32
C ILE A 138 -6.29 13.19 -10.82
N ARG A 139 -5.24 12.76 -11.55
CA ARG A 139 -5.15 12.97 -12.99
C ARG A 139 -5.79 11.84 -13.79
N GLN A 140 -5.31 10.61 -13.57
CA GLN A 140 -5.69 9.43 -14.37
C GLN A 140 -5.21 8.11 -13.73
N VAL A 141 -6.04 7.08 -13.81
CA VAL A 141 -5.63 5.68 -13.61
C VAL A 141 -5.14 5.12 -14.95
N PHE A 142 -4.01 4.42 -14.91
CA PHE A 142 -3.45 3.67 -16.03
C PHE A 142 -3.57 2.18 -15.74
N TYR A 143 -4.02 1.43 -16.73
CA TYR A 143 -4.18 -0.01 -16.68
C TYR A 143 -3.68 -0.59 -17.99
N GLU A 144 -2.40 -0.97 -17.98
CA GLU A 144 -1.63 -1.32 -19.17
C GLU A 144 -1.06 -2.73 -19.01
N GLN A 145 -0.71 -3.36 -20.13
CA GLN A 145 0.04 -4.61 -20.13
C GLN A 145 1.54 -4.30 -19.96
N GLY A 146 2.20 -4.96 -19.01
CA GLY A 146 3.62 -4.81 -18.74
C GLY A 146 4.50 -5.74 -19.58
N GLU A 147 5.82 -5.63 -19.39
CA GLU A 147 6.87 -6.32 -20.17
C GLU A 147 6.72 -7.86 -20.19
N ASP A 148 6.13 -8.46 -19.14
CA ASP A 148 5.94 -9.92 -19.02
C ASP A 148 4.47 -10.37 -19.19
N ASN A 149 3.66 -9.63 -19.93
CA ASN A 149 2.19 -9.77 -19.98
C ASN A 149 1.49 -9.58 -18.62
N ALA A 150 2.24 -9.21 -17.57
CA ALA A 150 1.70 -8.90 -16.26
C ALA A 150 1.02 -7.52 -16.31
N TRP A 151 -0.17 -7.42 -15.71
CA TRP A 151 -0.88 -6.14 -15.63
C TRP A 151 -0.11 -5.11 -14.81
N ASN A 152 0.00 -3.91 -15.37
CA ASN A 152 0.69 -2.76 -14.80
C ASN A 152 -0.33 -1.66 -14.48
N TYR A 153 -0.48 -1.36 -13.21
CA TYR A 153 -1.38 -0.33 -12.70
C TYR A 153 -0.59 0.88 -12.27
N ARG A 154 -0.99 2.08 -12.70
CA ARG A 154 -0.40 3.33 -12.22
C ARG A 154 -1.49 4.37 -11.92
N LEU A 155 -1.19 5.29 -11.03
CA LEU A 155 -2.02 6.47 -10.77
C LEU A 155 -1.20 7.72 -11.03
N GLY A 156 -1.74 8.59 -11.88
CA GLY A 156 -1.29 9.97 -12.04
C GLY A 156 -2.01 10.88 -11.04
N PHE A 157 -1.28 11.68 -10.28
CA PHE A 157 -1.84 12.66 -9.34
C PHE A 157 -0.89 13.85 -9.13
N PHE A 158 -1.43 14.93 -8.56
CA PHE A 158 -0.67 16.07 -8.03
C PHE A 158 -0.78 16.07 -6.52
N ASP A 159 0.33 16.30 -5.82
CA ASP A 159 0.32 16.56 -4.38
C ASP A 159 0.02 18.04 -4.06
N SER A 160 0.13 18.44 -2.79
CA SER A 160 -0.20 19.81 -2.37
C SER A 160 0.75 20.88 -2.92
N GLU A 161 1.96 20.49 -3.34
CA GLU A 161 2.99 21.36 -3.91
C GLU A 161 2.93 21.42 -5.45
N ASP A 162 1.82 20.96 -6.06
CA ASP A 162 1.63 20.87 -7.51
C ASP A 162 2.65 19.96 -8.21
N GLN A 163 3.32 19.07 -7.47
CA GLN A 163 4.23 18.11 -8.07
C GLN A 163 3.44 16.93 -8.64
N TYR A 164 3.64 16.68 -9.94
CA TYR A 164 3.05 15.54 -10.63
C TYR A 164 3.81 14.25 -10.36
N TYR A 165 3.07 13.18 -10.05
CA TYR A 165 3.57 11.82 -9.91
C TYR A 165 2.76 10.85 -10.76
N ARG A 166 3.43 9.83 -11.31
CA ARG A 166 2.82 8.66 -11.98
C ARG A 166 3.36 7.37 -11.35
N LEU A 167 2.83 7.02 -10.17
CA LEU A 167 3.36 5.92 -9.36
C LEU A 167 2.70 4.59 -9.71
N LYS A 168 3.47 3.50 -9.57
CA LYS A 168 2.95 2.13 -9.69
C LYS A 168 2.04 1.82 -8.51
N ILE A 169 0.88 1.22 -8.78
CA ILE A 169 -0.03 0.72 -7.74
C ILE A 169 0.34 -0.72 -7.42
N THR A 170 0.71 -0.95 -6.16
CA THR A 170 1.11 -2.25 -5.60
C THR A 170 0.19 -2.70 -4.47
N ASP A 171 -0.86 -1.94 -4.14
CA ASP A 171 -1.94 -2.36 -3.25
C ASP A 171 -2.56 -3.70 -3.71
N LEU A 172 -2.60 -4.66 -2.79
CA LEU A 172 -3.08 -6.02 -3.06
C LEU A 172 -4.58 -6.03 -3.38
N THR A 173 -5.38 -5.28 -2.63
CA THR A 173 -6.83 -5.26 -2.79
C THR A 173 -7.23 -4.64 -4.13
N TRP A 174 -6.56 -3.58 -4.56
CA TRP A 174 -6.67 -2.96 -5.87
C TRP A 174 -6.39 -3.95 -6.98
N ASN A 175 -5.32 -4.74 -6.84
CA ASN A 175 -4.95 -5.75 -7.83
C ASN A 175 -6.04 -6.81 -8.01
N TYR A 176 -6.59 -7.29 -6.90
CA TYR A 176 -7.68 -8.25 -6.87
C TYR A 176 -8.98 -7.66 -7.40
N PHE A 177 -9.33 -6.44 -7.00
CA PHE A 177 -10.48 -5.70 -7.51
C PHE A 177 -10.39 -5.50 -9.02
N CYS A 178 -9.30 -4.90 -9.54
CA CYS A 178 -9.14 -4.71 -10.98
C CYS A 178 -9.12 -6.03 -11.76
N SER A 179 -8.72 -7.13 -11.12
CA SER A 179 -8.78 -8.45 -11.73
C SER A 179 -10.20 -9.00 -11.80
N SER A 180 -11.02 -8.83 -10.75
CA SER A 180 -12.42 -9.27 -10.73
C SER A 180 -13.34 -8.44 -11.63
N GLN A 181 -12.94 -7.21 -11.97
CA GLN A 181 -13.69 -6.35 -12.89
C GLN A 181 -13.47 -6.68 -14.36
N ARG A 182 -12.43 -7.44 -14.71
CA ARG A 182 -12.17 -7.83 -16.12
C ARG A 182 -13.14 -8.93 -16.54
N THR A 183 -13.83 -8.70 -17.64
CA THR A 183 -14.66 -9.68 -18.36
C THR A 183 -14.42 -9.51 -19.86
N GLU A 184 -14.99 -10.39 -20.70
CA GLU A 184 -14.93 -10.23 -22.16
C GLU A 184 -15.52 -8.89 -22.62
N GLU A 185 -16.52 -8.38 -21.91
CA GLU A 185 -17.22 -7.13 -22.21
C GLU A 185 -16.59 -5.88 -21.57
N ARG A 186 -15.70 -6.08 -20.58
CA ARG A 186 -15.13 -4.99 -19.78
C ARG A 186 -13.60 -4.97 -19.83
N THR A 187 -13.10 -4.12 -20.71
CA THR A 187 -11.67 -3.99 -21.03
C THR A 187 -10.89 -3.18 -19.99
N PRO A 188 -9.56 -3.39 -19.86
CA PRO A 188 -8.71 -2.59 -18.97
C PRO A 188 -8.83 -1.06 -19.15
N PRO A 189 -8.90 -0.50 -20.37
CA PRO A 189 -9.11 0.95 -20.56
C PRO A 189 -10.45 1.45 -20.01
N GLN A 190 -11.53 0.68 -20.15
CA GLN A 190 -12.84 1.05 -19.58
C GLN A 190 -12.78 1.06 -18.04
N ILE A 191 -12.19 0.02 -17.43
CA ILE A 191 -12.00 -0.06 -15.97
C ILE A 191 -11.18 1.14 -15.47
N ALA A 192 -10.09 1.49 -16.18
CA ALA A 192 -9.25 2.64 -15.84
C ALA A 192 -10.01 3.98 -15.96
N ALA A 193 -10.84 4.14 -17.00
CA ALA A 193 -11.66 5.33 -17.18
C ALA A 193 -12.70 5.49 -16.06
N ASP A 194 -13.37 4.41 -15.68
CA ASP A 194 -14.34 4.40 -14.58
C ASP A 194 -13.67 4.75 -13.25
N LEU A 195 -12.54 4.10 -12.93
CA LEU A 195 -11.78 4.39 -11.72
C LEU A 195 -11.25 5.82 -11.70
N THR A 196 -10.83 6.36 -12.85
CA THR A 196 -10.43 7.77 -12.96
C THR A 196 -11.59 8.70 -12.61
N LYS A 197 -12.78 8.47 -13.18
CA LYS A 197 -13.98 9.28 -12.90
C LYS A 197 -14.39 9.17 -11.43
N LEU A 198 -14.32 7.96 -10.87
CA LEU A 198 -14.65 7.69 -9.47
C LEU A 198 -13.70 8.45 -8.54
N LEU A 199 -12.39 8.27 -8.70
CA LEU A 199 -11.39 8.86 -7.80
C LEU A 199 -11.38 10.39 -7.88
N LYS A 200 -11.69 10.99 -9.03
CA LYS A 200 -11.83 12.45 -9.18
C LYS A 200 -13.00 13.07 -8.41
N ARG A 201 -13.96 12.26 -7.96
CA ARG A 201 -15.21 12.71 -7.29
C ARG A 201 -15.28 12.30 -5.82
N LYS A 202 -14.18 11.81 -5.25
CA LYS A 202 -14.13 11.30 -3.88
C LYS A 202 -13.04 12.01 -3.10
N ASP A 203 -13.18 12.01 -1.78
CA ASP A 203 -12.07 12.32 -0.89
C ASP A 203 -11.08 11.15 -0.94
N VAL A 204 -9.87 11.39 -1.46
CA VAL A 204 -8.86 10.34 -1.66
C VAL A 204 -7.72 10.50 -0.65
N TYR A 205 -7.23 9.37 -0.15
CA TYR A 205 -5.95 9.25 0.54
C TYR A 205 -5.08 8.25 -0.20
N LEU A 206 -3.81 8.59 -0.36
CA LEU A 206 -2.82 7.74 -0.99
C LEU A 206 -1.78 7.34 0.04
N ARG A 207 -1.57 6.04 0.21
CA ARG A 207 -0.42 5.50 0.93
C ARG A 207 0.72 5.30 -0.05
N ILE A 208 1.80 6.04 0.17
CA ILE A 208 2.97 6.01 -0.68
C ILE A 208 4.08 5.36 0.12
N GLY A 209 4.73 4.36 -0.46
CA GLY A 209 5.89 3.76 0.15
C GLY A 209 6.99 3.44 -0.85
N LEU A 210 8.12 3.03 -0.30
CA LEU A 210 9.32 2.73 -1.06
C LEU A 210 9.48 1.22 -1.24
N SER A 211 9.87 0.83 -2.46
CA SER A 211 10.41 -0.50 -2.70
C SER A 211 11.78 -0.64 -2.06
N ARG A 212 12.22 -1.88 -1.85
CA ARG A 212 13.64 -2.18 -1.69
C ARG A 212 14.33 -2.13 -3.05
N GLY A 213 15.64 -1.89 -3.05
CA GLY A 213 16.47 -2.05 -4.25
C GLY A 213 16.41 -3.48 -4.81
N TRP A 214 16.56 -3.61 -6.12
CA TRP A 214 16.60 -4.91 -6.81
C TRP A 214 17.83 -5.01 -7.71
N ALA A 215 18.12 -6.18 -8.29
CA ALA A 215 19.36 -6.44 -9.05
C ALA A 215 19.71 -5.36 -10.12
N LYS A 216 18.72 -4.88 -10.89
CA LYS A 216 18.90 -3.81 -11.89
C LYS A 216 19.17 -2.43 -11.28
N PHE A 217 18.68 -2.13 -10.08
CA PHE A 217 18.81 -0.84 -9.38
C PHE A 217 18.99 -1.06 -7.86
N PRO A 218 20.15 -1.60 -7.42
CA PRO A 218 20.31 -2.05 -6.04
C PRO A 218 20.31 -0.89 -5.04
N GLY A 219 20.79 0.30 -5.43
CA GLY A 219 20.82 1.49 -4.58
C GLY A 219 19.60 2.41 -4.71
N ARG A 220 18.49 1.95 -5.30
CA ARG A 220 17.29 2.78 -5.52
C ARG A 220 16.05 2.19 -4.88
N CYS A 221 15.38 3.02 -4.08
CA CYS A 221 14.12 2.74 -3.45
C CYS A 221 13.00 3.48 -4.20
N PHE A 222 12.26 2.78 -5.07
CA PHE A 222 11.25 3.39 -5.93
C PHE A 222 9.97 3.69 -5.17
N LEU A 223 9.37 4.85 -5.44
CA LEU A 223 8.06 5.23 -4.93
C LEU A 223 6.96 4.38 -5.56
N GLN A 224 6.02 3.93 -4.73
CA GLN A 224 4.89 3.08 -5.09
C GLN A 224 3.65 3.48 -4.28
N LEU A 225 2.47 3.19 -4.82
CA LEU A 225 1.19 3.33 -4.12
C LEU A 225 0.81 2.01 -3.48
N ASN A 226 0.95 1.96 -2.17
CA ASN A 226 0.69 0.79 -1.34
C ASN A 226 -0.77 0.70 -0.87
N GLY A 227 -1.54 1.79 -1.01
CA GLY A 227 -2.94 1.89 -0.63
C GLY A 227 -3.63 3.09 -1.26
N ILE A 228 -4.88 2.92 -1.67
CA ILE A 228 -5.74 3.97 -2.23
C ILE A 228 -7.07 3.89 -1.50
N TYR A 229 -7.40 4.93 -0.73
CA TYR A 229 -8.60 4.95 0.10
C TYR A 229 -9.50 6.10 -0.29
N THR A 230 -10.81 5.86 -0.31
CA THR A 230 -11.80 6.88 -0.60
C THR A 230 -12.81 7.02 0.51
N PHE A 231 -13.38 8.22 0.66
CA PHE A 231 -14.54 8.45 1.50
C PHE A 231 -15.67 9.05 0.65
N PRO A 232 -16.83 8.38 0.54
CA PRO A 232 -17.12 7.02 1.04
C PRO A 232 -16.29 5.95 0.29
N ASP A 233 -16.13 4.79 0.92
CA ASP A 233 -15.29 3.69 0.44
C ASP A 233 -15.79 3.10 -0.89
N PHE A 234 -14.95 3.15 -1.92
CA PHE A 234 -15.27 2.63 -3.25
C PHE A 234 -15.31 1.10 -3.30
N LEU A 235 -14.66 0.42 -2.34
CA LEU A 235 -14.70 -1.02 -2.20
C LEU A 235 -15.88 -1.49 -1.36
N GLN A 236 -16.63 -0.58 -0.73
CA GLN A 236 -17.81 -0.88 0.09
C GLN A 236 -17.51 -1.90 1.21
N GLY A 237 -16.36 -1.76 1.86
CA GLY A 237 -15.90 -2.66 2.93
C GLY A 237 -15.31 -3.99 2.46
N LYS A 238 -15.24 -4.23 1.14
CA LYS A 238 -14.61 -5.44 0.58
C LYS A 238 -13.09 -5.37 0.64
N THR A 239 -12.49 -6.53 0.79
CA THR A 239 -11.05 -6.77 0.87
C THR A 239 -10.58 -7.64 -0.30
N PHE A 240 -9.28 -7.90 -0.40
CA PHE A 240 -8.74 -8.84 -1.39
C PHE A 240 -9.45 -10.22 -1.34
N ALA A 241 -9.86 -10.69 -0.16
CA ALA A 241 -10.49 -11.99 0.00
C ALA A 241 -11.86 -12.08 -0.69
N ASP A 242 -12.61 -10.97 -0.75
CA ASP A 242 -13.93 -10.92 -1.37
C ASP A 242 -13.88 -10.97 -2.90
N PHE A 243 -12.70 -10.69 -3.48
CA PHE A 243 -12.46 -10.73 -4.91
C PHE A 243 -11.72 -12.01 -5.37
N THR A 244 -11.29 -12.86 -4.42
CA THR A 244 -10.57 -14.11 -4.74
C THR A 244 -11.46 -15.20 -5.36
N ALA A 245 -12.79 -15.09 -5.27
CA ALA A 245 -13.75 -16.10 -5.71
C ALA A 245 -14.10 -16.08 -7.22
N ALA A 246 -13.43 -15.24 -8.03
CA ALA A 246 -13.71 -15.10 -9.46
C ALA A 246 -12.64 -15.74 -10.36
N ARG A 247 -12.12 -16.92 -9.98
CA ARG A 247 -11.21 -17.73 -10.81
C ARG A 247 -11.74 -19.14 -10.97
#